data_AF-A0A940JPY9-F1
#
_entry.id   AF-A0A940JPY9-F1
#
_cell.length_a   1.000
_cell.length_b   1.000
_cell.length_c   1.000
_cell.angle_alpha   90.00
_cell.angle_beta   90.00
_cell.angle_gamma   90.00
#
_symmetry.space_group_name_H-M   'P 1'
#
loop_
_entity.id
_entity.type
_entity.pdbx_description
1 polymer ?
#
loop_
_entity_poly.entity_id
_entity_poly.type
_entity_poly.pdbx_seq_one_letter_code
_entity_poly.pdbx_strand_id
1 'polypeptide(L)'
;MSDIELLQPAGLVRSPAFSHVAVVPPGATTVYVGGQNAVDETGALVGGDDAAAQTARVMANLEVALAAAGLGVEHLVHVHVALVEGVDIGAAYGVAAQSLARAPRPPLVSAAIVPALGVRGALVEVSAVAAVMR
;
A
#
# COMPACT_ATOMS: atom_id res chain seq x y z
N MET A 1 -23.75 -3.12 10.52
CA MET A 1 -22.53 -2.28 10.61
C MET A 1 -22.68 -1.24 9.53
N SER A 2 -22.55 0.05 9.86
CA SER A 2 -22.73 1.17 8.91
C SER A 2 -21.41 1.75 8.42
N ASP A 3 -20.29 1.42 9.08
CA ASP A 3 -18.98 1.99 8.81
C ASP A 3 -17.97 0.91 8.41
N ILE A 4 -16.93 1.33 7.70
CA ILE A 4 -15.77 0.50 7.42
C ILE A 4 -14.92 0.40 8.69
N GLU A 5 -14.63 -0.82 9.12
CA GLU A 5 -13.91 -1.08 10.37
C GLU A 5 -12.55 -1.74 10.10
N LEU A 6 -11.51 -1.23 10.75
CA LEU A 6 -10.17 -1.80 10.76
C LEU A 6 -9.84 -2.21 12.20
N LEU A 7 -9.77 -3.52 12.42
CA LEU A 7 -9.80 -4.12 13.76
C LEU A 7 -8.44 -4.66 14.16
N GLN A 8 -8.12 -4.48 15.45
CA GLN A 8 -6.97 -5.07 16.13
C GLN A 8 -7.47 -5.86 17.34
N PRO A 9 -7.90 -7.12 17.14
CA PRO A 9 -8.58 -7.89 18.18
C PRO A 9 -7.64 -8.30 19.31
N ALA A 10 -8.20 -8.50 20.50
CA ALA A 10 -7.46 -9.08 21.62
C ALA A 10 -6.90 -10.47 21.26
N GLY A 11 -5.72 -10.80 21.78
CA GLY A 11 -5.01 -12.04 21.48
C GLY A 11 -4.04 -11.96 20.30
N LEU A 12 -4.02 -10.84 19.55
CA LEU A 12 -3.03 -10.56 18.52
C LEU A 12 -2.18 -9.34 18.86
N VAL A 13 -1.04 -9.19 18.17
CA VAL A 13 -0.16 -8.03 18.30
C VAL A 13 -0.91 -6.75 17.93
N ARG A 14 -0.80 -5.72 18.77
CA ARG A 14 -1.31 -4.37 18.43
C ARG A 14 -0.19 -3.57 17.78
N SER A 15 -0.42 -3.11 16.56
CA SER A 15 0.59 -2.46 15.72
C SER A 15 0.14 -1.06 15.29
N PRO A 16 0.99 -0.03 15.37
CA PRO A 16 0.66 1.26 14.75
C PRO A 16 0.69 1.19 13.21
N ALA A 17 1.22 0.10 12.64
CA ALA A 17 1.50 -0.02 11.22
C ALA A 17 0.45 -0.78 10.41
N PHE A 18 -0.34 -1.63 11.06
CA PHE A 18 -1.34 -2.45 10.37
C PHE A 18 -2.48 -2.87 11.29
N SER A 19 -3.63 -3.11 10.68
CA SER A 19 -4.78 -3.77 11.30
C SER A 19 -4.86 -5.24 10.86
N HIS A 20 -5.56 -6.08 11.63
CA HIS A 20 -5.65 -7.52 11.34
C HIS A 20 -6.86 -7.88 10.49
N VAL A 21 -7.96 -7.14 10.63
CA VAL A 21 -9.23 -7.45 9.96
C VAL A 21 -9.87 -6.17 9.43
N ALA A 22 -10.33 -6.20 8.19
CA ALA A 22 -11.18 -5.17 7.62
C ALA A 22 -12.61 -5.70 7.49
N VAL A 23 -13.58 -4.94 7.99
CA VAL A 23 -15.00 -5.20 7.71
C VAL A 23 -15.52 -4.09 6.83
N VAL A 24 -15.95 -4.46 5.62
CA VAL A 24 -16.56 -3.56 4.64
C VAL A 24 -18.06 -3.84 4.63
N PRO A 25 -18.91 -2.93 5.13
CA PRO A 25 -20.34 -3.19 5.27
C PRO A 25 -21.10 -3.07 3.93
N PRO A 26 -22.36 -3.54 3.87
CA PRO A 26 -23.27 -3.19 2.79
C PRO A 26 -23.39 -1.67 2.61
N GLY A 27 -23.49 -1.20 1.36
CA GLY A 27 -23.52 0.23 1.02
C GLY A 27 -22.13 0.85 0.82
N ALA A 28 -21.04 0.13 1.13
CA ALA A 28 -19.71 0.54 0.73
C ALA A 28 -19.41 0.14 -0.73
N THR A 29 -18.65 0.98 -1.42
CA THR A 29 -17.97 0.63 -2.68
C THR A 29 -16.55 0.19 -2.37
N THR A 30 -16.16 -0.99 -2.88
CA THR A 30 -14.77 -1.48 -2.83
C THR A 30 -14.06 -1.19 -4.15
N VAL A 31 -12.84 -0.66 -4.07
CA VAL A 31 -12.00 -0.32 -5.21
C VAL A 31 -10.71 -1.16 -5.13
N TYR A 32 -10.41 -1.86 -6.22
CA TYR A 32 -9.20 -2.67 -6.36
C TYR A 32 -8.17 -1.89 -7.16
N VAL A 33 -6.95 -1.79 -6.63
CA VAL A 33 -5.84 -1.08 -7.24
C VAL A 33 -4.76 -2.08 -7.64
N GLY A 34 -4.43 -2.12 -8.93
CA GLY A 34 -3.35 -2.95 -9.46
C GLY A 34 -1.97 -2.54 -8.91
N GLY A 35 -0.98 -3.40 -9.10
CA GLY A 35 0.39 -3.18 -8.63
C GLY A 35 0.99 -1.87 -9.17
N GLN A 36 1.44 -1.03 -8.25
CA GLN A 36 2.22 0.17 -8.52
C GLN A 36 3.69 -0.14 -8.25
N ASN A 37 4.54 0.10 -9.23
CA ASN A 37 5.99 0.04 -9.12
C ASN A 37 6.58 1.45 -9.33
N ALA A 38 7.91 1.57 -9.27
CA ALA A 38 8.59 2.86 -9.32
C ALA A 38 8.77 3.43 -10.74
N VAL A 39 7.79 3.28 -11.64
CA VAL A 39 7.86 3.88 -13.00
C VAL A 39 7.20 5.25 -13.06
N ASP A 40 7.62 6.06 -14.02
CA ASP A 40 6.90 7.28 -14.40
C ASP A 40 5.81 7.05 -15.45
N GLU A 41 5.15 8.13 -15.87
CA GLU A 41 4.09 8.11 -16.89
C GLU A 41 4.56 7.65 -18.28
N THR A 42 5.87 7.67 -18.53
CA THR A 42 6.47 7.13 -19.75
C THR A 42 6.84 5.66 -19.62
N GLY A 43 6.71 5.09 -18.42
CA GLY A 43 7.13 3.73 -18.07
C GLY A 43 8.62 3.63 -17.69
N ALA A 44 9.33 4.74 -17.52
CA ALA A 44 10.72 4.74 -17.13
C ALA A 44 10.89 4.53 -15.62
N LEU A 45 11.82 3.67 -15.21
CA LEU A 45 12.11 3.43 -13.80
C LEU A 45 12.74 4.67 -13.14
N VAL A 46 12.18 5.07 -12.00
CA VAL A 46 12.63 6.17 -11.16
C VAL A 46 13.25 5.61 -9.88
N GLY A 47 14.39 6.17 -9.46
CA GLY A 47 15.04 5.83 -8.19
C GLY A 47 16.22 4.85 -8.30
N GLY A 48 16.46 4.22 -9.47
CA GLY A 48 17.61 3.33 -9.66
C GLY A 48 17.66 2.22 -8.61
N ASP A 49 18.81 1.98 -7.98
CA ASP A 49 18.97 0.95 -6.95
C ASP A 49 18.61 1.43 -5.53
N ASP A 50 18.01 2.62 -5.39
CA ASP A 50 17.58 3.18 -4.10
C ASP A 50 16.14 2.75 -3.76
N ALA A 51 16.01 1.84 -2.81
CA ALA A 51 14.73 1.33 -2.33
C ALA A 51 13.82 2.41 -1.74
N ALA A 52 14.37 3.42 -1.05
CA ALA A 52 13.59 4.51 -0.49
C ALA A 52 13.05 5.42 -1.61
N ALA A 53 13.89 5.77 -2.59
CA ALA A 53 13.47 6.56 -3.74
C ALA A 53 12.42 5.84 -4.58
N GLN A 54 12.62 4.54 -4.83
CA GLN A 54 11.62 3.70 -5.51
C GLN A 54 10.30 3.65 -4.73
N THR A 55 10.36 3.45 -3.41
CA THR A 55 9.15 3.39 -2.58
C THR A 55 8.39 4.71 -2.58
N ALA A 56 9.09 5.85 -2.56
CA ALA A 56 8.46 7.16 -2.67
C ALA A 56 7.67 7.27 -3.98
N ARG A 57 8.24 6.79 -5.09
CA ARG A 57 7.55 6.78 -6.38
C ARG A 57 6.36 5.83 -6.40
N VAL A 58 6.50 4.63 -5.84
CA VAL A 58 5.42 3.65 -5.71
C VAL A 58 4.22 4.24 -4.97
N MET A 59 4.46 4.91 -3.83
CA MET A 59 3.39 5.53 -3.06
C MET A 59 2.73 6.70 -3.80
N ALA A 60 3.51 7.52 -4.52
CA ALA A 60 2.95 8.58 -5.37
C ALA A 60 2.06 8.02 -6.50
N ASN A 61 2.49 6.93 -7.15
CA ASN A 61 1.69 6.24 -8.17
C ASN A 61 0.40 5.63 -7.56
N LEU A 62 0.48 5.08 -6.35
CA LEU A 62 -0.70 4.59 -5.60
C LEU A 62 -1.70 5.71 -5.32
N GLU A 63 -1.24 6.89 -4.91
CA GLU A 63 -2.10 8.05 -4.70
C GLU A 63 -2.80 8.50 -5.99
N VAL A 64 -2.08 8.52 -7.12
CA VAL A 64 -2.66 8.82 -8.44
C VAL A 64 -3.75 7.79 -8.80
N ALA A 65 -3.48 6.50 -8.59
CA ALA A 65 -4.44 5.44 -8.87
C ALA A 65 -5.70 5.53 -7.99
N LEU A 66 -5.54 5.85 -6.70
CA LEU A 66 -6.67 6.08 -5.78
C LEU A 66 -7.48 7.31 -6.17
N ALA A 67 -6.80 8.40 -6.56
CA ALA A 67 -7.43 9.66 -6.95
C ALA A 67 -8.33 9.51 -8.18
N ALA A 68 -8.02 8.58 -9.09
CA ALA A 68 -8.89 8.25 -10.23
C ALA A 68 -10.28 7.73 -9.81
N ALA A 69 -10.41 7.19 -8.59
CA ALA A 69 -11.68 6.79 -7.99
C ALA A 69 -12.25 7.82 -6.98
N GLY A 70 -11.62 8.99 -6.87
CA GLY A 70 -11.94 10.01 -5.88
C GLY A 70 -11.52 9.66 -4.45
N LEU A 71 -10.50 8.80 -4.29
CA LEU A 71 -10.02 8.30 -3.00
C LEU A 71 -8.60 8.76 -2.69
N GLY A 72 -8.26 8.84 -1.40
CA GLY A 72 -6.89 8.92 -0.89
C GLY A 72 -6.48 7.68 -0.07
N VAL A 73 -5.26 7.70 0.47
CA VAL A 73 -4.66 6.59 1.25
C VAL A 73 -5.45 6.26 2.52
N GLU A 74 -6.21 7.20 3.06
CA GLU A 74 -7.10 7.04 4.20
C GLU A 74 -8.28 6.08 3.94
N HIS A 75 -8.55 5.76 2.67
CA HIS A 75 -9.58 4.79 2.27
C HIS A 75 -9.03 3.37 2.10
N LEU A 76 -7.72 3.16 2.27
CA LEU A 76 -7.11 1.84 2.15
C LEU A 76 -7.62 0.90 3.24
N VAL A 77 -8.04 -0.29 2.83
CA VAL A 77 -8.39 -1.38 3.73
C VAL A 77 -7.36 -2.50 3.72
N HIS A 78 -6.63 -2.70 2.62
CA HIS A 78 -5.57 -3.69 2.51
C HIS A 78 -4.48 -3.22 1.54
N VAL A 79 -3.23 -3.45 1.92
CA VAL A 79 -2.03 -3.21 1.13
C VAL A 79 -1.23 -4.50 1.05
N HIS A 80 -0.83 -4.87 -0.17
CA HIS A 80 0.13 -5.94 -0.41
C HIS A 80 1.43 -5.35 -0.93
N VAL A 81 2.55 -5.76 -0.34
CA VAL A 81 3.90 -5.27 -0.67
C VAL A 81 4.76 -6.45 -1.12
N ALA A 82 5.29 -6.37 -2.33
CA ALA A 82 6.34 -7.26 -2.79
C ALA A 82 7.67 -6.51 -2.80
N LEU A 83 8.70 -7.06 -2.14
CA LEU A 83 10.04 -6.51 -2.13
C LEU A 83 11.02 -7.52 -2.73
N VAL A 84 11.93 -7.05 -3.57
CA VAL A 84 12.97 -7.90 -4.15
C VAL A 84 13.97 -8.35 -3.08
N GLU A 85 14.48 -9.58 -3.19
CA GLU A 85 15.55 -10.09 -2.33
C GLU A 85 16.74 -9.13 -2.24
N GLY A 86 17.25 -8.90 -1.02
CA GLY A 86 18.39 -8.01 -0.78
C GLY A 86 18.06 -6.52 -0.66
N VAL A 87 16.80 -6.12 -0.87
CA VAL A 87 16.34 -4.74 -0.63
C VAL A 87 16.46 -4.36 0.85
N ASP A 88 16.89 -3.13 1.13
CA ASP A 88 16.78 -2.55 2.47
C ASP A 88 15.31 -2.30 2.82
N ILE A 89 14.72 -3.27 3.52
CA ILE A 89 13.33 -3.22 3.98
C ILE A 89 13.10 -2.03 4.91
N GLY A 90 14.07 -1.66 5.73
CA GLY A 90 13.95 -0.53 6.66
C GLY A 90 13.80 0.79 5.92
N ALA A 91 14.61 1.00 4.89
CA ALA A 91 14.54 2.16 4.02
C ALA A 91 13.20 2.24 3.26
N ALA A 92 12.77 1.15 2.64
CA ALA A 92 11.48 1.08 1.95
C ALA A 92 10.31 1.34 2.91
N TYR A 93 10.27 0.62 4.02
CA TYR A 93 9.21 0.72 5.00
C TYR A 93 9.11 2.11 5.64
N GLY A 94 10.24 2.77 5.92
CA GLY A 94 10.26 4.12 6.48
C GLY A 94 9.52 5.14 5.60
N VAL A 95 9.63 5.02 4.27
CA VAL A 95 8.93 5.88 3.31
C VAL A 95 7.46 5.50 3.17
N ALA A 96 7.16 4.21 3.05
CA ALA A 96 5.77 3.72 2.94
C ALA A 96 4.96 4.08 4.20
N ALA A 97 5.54 3.91 5.39
CA ALA A 97 4.89 4.22 6.66
C ALA A 97 4.53 5.71 6.79
N GLN A 98 5.38 6.62 6.33
CA GLN A 98 5.06 8.06 6.32
C GLN A 98 3.84 8.38 5.45
N SER A 99 3.71 7.70 4.31
CA SER A 99 2.56 7.87 3.42
C SER A 99 1.29 7.31 4.04
N LEU A 100 1.37 6.11 4.63
CA LEU A 100 0.23 5.45 5.27
C LEU A 100 -0.20 6.09 6.59
N ALA A 101 0.69 6.77 7.31
CA ALA A 101 0.39 7.44 8.58
C ALA A 101 -0.63 8.59 8.45
N ARG A 102 -0.95 9.04 7.23
CA ARG A 102 -2.04 9.99 6.98
C ARG A 102 -3.43 9.37 7.15
N ALA A 103 -3.53 8.05 7.11
CA ALA A 103 -4.78 7.34 7.39
C ALA A 103 -5.07 7.36 8.90
N PRO A 104 -6.34 7.57 9.33
CA PRO A 104 -6.70 7.58 10.74
C PRO A 104 -6.52 6.21 11.43
N ARG A 105 -6.58 5.14 10.63
CA ARG A 105 -6.32 3.76 11.06
C ARG A 105 -5.47 3.07 10.00
N PRO A 106 -4.48 2.25 10.39
CA PRO A 106 -3.62 1.59 9.42
C PRO A 106 -4.39 0.46 8.71
N PRO A 107 -4.19 0.25 7.40
CA PRO A 107 -4.83 -0.81 6.65
C PRO A 107 -4.32 -2.19 7.07
N LEU A 108 -4.89 -3.24 6.49
CA LEU A 108 -4.23 -4.55 6.52
C LEU A 108 -2.95 -4.47 5.70
N VAL A 109 -1.91 -5.19 6.13
CA VAL A 109 -0.64 -5.26 5.40
C VAL A 109 -0.23 -6.72 5.23
N SER A 110 0.10 -7.10 4.01
CA SER A 110 0.76 -8.35 3.69
C SER A 110 2.03 -8.05 2.93
N ALA A 111 3.15 -8.70 3.27
CA ALA A 111 4.42 -8.47 2.60
C ALA A 111 5.08 -9.80 2.22
N ALA A 112 5.74 -9.82 1.07
CA ALA A 112 6.53 -10.96 0.61
C ALA A 112 7.87 -10.49 0.06
N ILE A 113 8.91 -11.28 0.32
CA ILE A 113 10.18 -11.17 -0.39
C ILE A 113 10.10 -12.04 -1.64
N VAL A 114 10.45 -11.48 -2.79
CA VAL A 114 10.36 -12.13 -4.10
C VAL A 114 11.70 -12.06 -4.83
N PRO A 115 12.02 -13.01 -5.72
CA PRO A 115 13.29 -12.99 -6.44
C PRO A 115 13.36 -11.86 -7.49
N ALA A 116 12.22 -11.40 -8.01
CA ALA A 116 12.12 -10.32 -8.98
C ALA A 116 10.67 -9.81 -9.09
N LEU A 117 10.51 -8.64 -9.71
CA LEU A 117 9.22 -8.04 -10.08
C LEU A 117 9.05 -8.00 -11.61
N GLY A 118 7.83 -7.73 -12.07
CA GLY A 118 7.51 -7.67 -13.50
C GLY A 118 8.23 -6.55 -14.25
N VAL A 119 8.47 -5.42 -13.58
CA VAL A 119 9.27 -4.31 -14.12
C VAL A 119 10.74 -4.53 -13.80
N ARG A 120 11.57 -4.59 -14.84
CA ARG A 120 13.01 -4.80 -14.69
C ARG A 120 13.64 -3.65 -13.87
N GLY A 121 14.33 -4.00 -12.80
CA GLY A 121 14.99 -3.06 -11.89
C GLY A 121 14.06 -2.48 -10.82
N ALA A 122 12.76 -2.77 -10.85
CA ALA A 122 11.89 -2.43 -9.72
C ALA A 122 12.29 -3.27 -8.49
N LEU A 123 12.36 -2.60 -7.35
CA LEU A 123 12.73 -3.17 -6.05
C LEU A 123 11.50 -3.38 -5.15
N VAL A 124 10.45 -2.59 -5.37
CA VAL A 124 9.22 -2.60 -4.58
C VAL A 124 8.02 -2.49 -5.51
N GLU A 125 6.99 -3.28 -5.24
CA GLU A 125 5.66 -3.16 -5.84
C GLU A 125 4.58 -3.18 -4.77
N VAL A 126 3.58 -2.30 -4.91
CA VAL A 126 2.45 -2.19 -3.99
C VAL A 126 1.14 -2.29 -4.74
N SER A 127 0.31 -3.28 -4.38
CA SER A 127 -1.10 -3.33 -4.79
C SER A 127 -2.00 -3.09 -3.58
N ALA A 128 -3.23 -2.64 -3.81
CA ALA A 128 -4.09 -2.27 -2.70
C ALA A 128 -5.58 -2.49 -2.95
N VAL A 129 -6.33 -2.54 -1.86
CA VAL A 129 -7.79 -2.48 -1.86
C VAL A 129 -8.19 -1.29 -0.99
N ALA A 130 -9.09 -0.46 -1.52
CA ALA A 130 -9.71 0.64 -0.81
C ALA A 130 -11.22 0.41 -0.69
N ALA A 131 -11.85 1.06 0.29
CA ALA A 131 -13.30 1.08 0.41
C ALA A 131 -13.80 2.43 0.89
N VAL A 132 -15.01 2.81 0.47
CA VAL A 132 -15.67 4.06 0.86
C VAL A 132 -17.19 3.85 0.93
N MET A 133 -17.87 4.52 1.85
CA MET A 133 -19.34 4.55 1.89
C MET A 133 -19.87 5.41 0.73
N ARG A 134 -20.94 4.97 0.04
CA ARG A 134 -21.61 5.75 -1.01
C ARG A 134 -23.13 5.67 -0.90
#